data_AF-A0A5M7BM83-F1
#
_entry.id   AF-A0A5M7BM83-F1
#
_cell.length_a   1.000
_cell.length_b   1.000
_cell.length_c   1.000
_cell.angle_alpha   90.00
_cell.angle_beta   90.00
_cell.angle_gamma   90.00
#
_symmetry.space_group_name_H-M   'P 1'
#
loop_
_entity.id
_entity.type
_entity.pdbx_description
1 polymer ?
#
loop_
_entity_poly.entity_id
_entity_poly.type
_entity_poly.pdbx_seq_one_letter_code
_entity_poly.pdbx_strand_id
1 'polypeptide(L)'
;MRKPNFIVIHHTDQESCEQTYRTFALKRTQVSSHYVICDDGSITQMLNDLLRGWHAGNSSWGNVTDLNSVSIGIELDNDGEEPFSYAQINNLMWLLEHLSEKYKIPKQNIIGHADVAPGRKVDPSALFPWKTLADSGFGIWYDETKLNDLVLDDSFNPVKALKFIGYNITNLESAIYSFKLHFNPSEVSKKLTDKDKKILYLLELEVLKG
;
A
#
# COMPACT_ATOMS: atom_id res chain seq x y z
N MET A 1 -3.09 22.13 -12.16
CA MET A 1 -2.92 21.92 -10.69
C MET A 1 -2.73 20.43 -10.47
N ARG A 2 -1.78 19.99 -9.64
CA ARG A 2 -1.59 18.56 -9.32
C ARG A 2 -2.90 17.99 -8.78
N LYS A 3 -3.28 16.78 -9.22
CA LYS A 3 -4.42 16.05 -8.69
C LYS A 3 -3.94 14.67 -8.25
N PRO A 4 -3.97 14.34 -6.95
CA PRO A 4 -3.60 13.01 -6.51
C PRO A 4 -4.60 11.99 -7.07
N ASN A 5 -4.08 10.84 -7.49
CA ASN A 5 -4.83 9.71 -8.02
C ASN A 5 -4.55 8.42 -7.24
N PHE A 6 -3.62 8.46 -6.28
CA PHE A 6 -3.21 7.36 -5.43
C PHE A 6 -3.11 7.81 -3.98
N ILE A 7 -3.24 6.87 -3.06
CA ILE A 7 -2.82 7.04 -1.67
C ILE A 7 -1.80 5.93 -1.38
N VAL A 8 -0.62 6.30 -0.88
CA VAL A 8 0.41 5.35 -0.49
C VAL A 8 0.49 5.32 1.03
N ILE A 9 0.29 4.14 1.61
CA ILE A 9 0.37 3.89 3.05
C ILE A 9 1.81 3.53 3.44
N HIS A 10 2.26 4.06 4.56
CA HIS A 10 3.59 3.87 5.14
C HIS A 10 3.45 3.55 6.64
N HIS A 11 4.49 3.00 7.24
CA HIS A 11 4.72 3.14 8.68
C HIS A 11 6.06 3.84 8.89
N THR A 12 6.19 4.53 10.03
CA THR A 12 7.29 5.45 10.27
C THR A 12 8.61 4.77 10.61
N ASP A 13 8.57 3.55 11.16
CA ASP A 13 9.74 2.87 11.76
C ASP A 13 10.33 3.73 12.89
N GLN A 14 9.45 4.38 13.64
CA GLN A 14 9.78 5.29 14.75
C GLN A 14 8.94 4.98 15.99
N GLU A 15 9.45 5.37 17.15
CA GLU A 15 8.82 5.11 18.45
C GLU A 15 7.74 6.15 18.80
N SER A 16 7.62 7.24 18.03
CA SER A 16 6.58 8.25 18.25
C SER A 16 6.33 9.20 17.08
N CYS A 17 5.10 9.71 17.05
CA CYS A 17 4.69 10.83 16.24
C CYS A 17 5.55 12.09 16.44
N GLU A 18 5.99 12.39 17.67
CA GLU A 18 6.83 13.57 17.91
C GLU A 18 8.16 13.46 17.16
N GLN A 19 8.76 12.27 17.16
CA GLN A 19 9.95 11.99 16.37
C GLN A 19 9.67 12.13 14.87
N THR A 20 8.51 11.66 14.41
CA THR A 20 8.09 11.74 13.01
C THR A 20 7.93 13.19 12.57
N TYR A 21 7.27 14.03 13.37
CA TYR A 21 7.11 15.45 13.12
C TYR A 21 8.46 16.17 13.01
N ARG A 22 9.38 15.89 13.95
CA ARG A 22 10.74 16.45 13.91
C ARG A 22 11.48 16.01 12.64
N THR A 23 11.35 14.75 12.24
CA THR A 23 11.98 14.21 11.03
C THR A 23 11.50 14.93 9.77
N PHE A 24 10.20 15.19 9.65
CA PHE A 24 9.62 15.89 8.49
C PHE A 24 9.86 17.41 8.50
N ALA A 25 10.12 18.01 9.66
CA ALA A 25 10.48 19.43 9.74
C ALA A 25 11.93 19.72 9.28
N LEU A 26 12.81 18.71 9.27
CA LEU A 26 14.23 18.88 8.97
C LEU A 26 14.49 18.84 7.46
N LYS A 27 14.79 19.99 6.84
CA LYS A 27 15.12 20.08 5.39
C LYS A 27 16.16 19.08 4.88
N ARG A 28 17.11 18.67 5.74
CA ARG A 28 18.18 17.73 5.41
C ARG A 28 17.70 16.30 5.18
N THR A 29 16.55 15.90 5.73
CA THR A 29 16.06 14.52 5.63
C THR A 29 15.47 14.24 4.24
N GLN A 30 15.06 15.29 3.52
CA GLN A 30 14.46 15.20 2.19
C GLN A 30 13.31 14.18 2.10
N VAL A 31 12.58 14.00 3.20
CA VAL A 31 11.37 13.17 3.27
C VAL A 31 10.21 14.00 3.78
N SER A 32 9.02 13.76 3.22
CA SER A 32 7.78 14.37 3.67
C SER A 32 6.59 13.54 3.25
N SER A 33 5.62 13.44 4.16
CA SER A 33 4.30 12.86 3.90
C SER A 33 3.22 13.92 4.09
N HIS A 34 2.01 13.66 3.61
CA HIS A 34 0.91 14.63 3.72
C HIS A 34 0.22 14.51 5.07
N TYR A 35 0.11 13.29 5.59
CA TYR A 35 -0.53 13.00 6.85
C TYR A 35 0.33 12.06 7.69
N VAL A 36 0.23 12.23 9.00
CA VAL A 36 0.73 11.29 10.02
C VAL A 36 -0.45 10.94 10.92
N ILE A 37 -0.62 9.66 11.25
CA ILE A 37 -1.61 9.15 12.19
C ILE A 37 -0.88 8.47 13.36
N CYS A 38 -1.03 9.03 14.55
CA CYS A 38 -0.38 8.50 15.76
C CYS A 38 -1.10 7.26 16.29
N ASP A 39 -0.46 6.52 17.20
CA ASP A 39 -1.04 5.32 17.83
C ASP A 39 -2.43 5.56 18.44
N ASP A 40 -2.68 6.75 19.01
CA ASP A 40 -3.97 7.16 19.56
C ASP A 40 -5.04 7.52 18.50
N GLY A 41 -4.68 7.43 17.22
CA GLY A 41 -5.51 7.79 16.07
C GLY A 41 -5.50 9.27 15.71
N SER A 42 -4.78 10.14 16.43
CA SER A 42 -4.73 11.57 16.09
C SER A 42 -4.10 11.78 14.70
N ILE A 43 -4.74 12.61 13.88
CA ILE A 43 -4.32 12.88 12.50
C ILE A 43 -3.71 14.29 12.42
N THR A 44 -2.48 14.38 11.91
CA THR A 44 -1.81 15.65 11.63
C THR A 44 -1.54 15.79 10.13
N GLN A 45 -2.00 16.88 9.52
CA GLN A 45 -1.64 17.23 8.15
C GLN A 45 -0.31 18.00 8.14
N MET A 46 0.71 17.38 7.55
CA MET A 46 2.08 17.91 7.50
C MET A 46 2.36 18.68 6.20
N LEU A 47 1.67 18.32 5.12
CA LEU A 47 1.84 18.93 3.80
C LEU A 47 0.47 19.08 3.12
N ASN A 48 0.29 20.19 2.40
CA ASN A 48 -0.91 20.42 1.59
C ASN A 48 -1.06 19.33 0.52
N ASP A 49 -2.27 18.78 0.39
CA ASP A 49 -2.65 17.71 -0.55
C ASP A 49 -2.25 17.94 -2.02
N LEU A 50 -2.11 19.19 -2.45
CA LEU A 50 -1.81 19.57 -3.82
C LEU A 50 -0.30 19.81 -4.06
N LEU A 51 0.52 19.76 -3.00
CA LEU A 51 1.98 19.83 -3.10
C LEU A 51 2.57 18.43 -3.21
N ARG A 52 3.67 18.31 -3.96
CA ARG A 52 4.38 17.03 -4.11
C ARG A 52 5.13 16.69 -2.81
N GLY A 53 4.64 15.68 -2.08
CA GLY A 53 5.39 15.06 -0.98
C GLY A 53 6.57 14.24 -1.48
N TRP A 54 7.51 13.94 -0.58
CA TRP A 54 8.69 13.11 -0.83
C TRP A 54 8.62 11.87 0.08
N HIS A 55 7.65 10.99 -0.17
CA HIS A 55 7.38 9.80 0.65
C HIS A 55 7.63 8.51 -0.13
N ALA A 56 7.17 8.42 -1.38
CA ALA A 56 7.25 7.20 -2.19
C ALA A 56 8.64 6.94 -2.81
N GLY A 57 9.56 7.92 -2.79
CA GLY A 57 10.90 7.80 -3.40
C GLY A 57 10.89 7.32 -4.86
N ASN A 58 11.91 6.55 -5.26
CA ASN A 58 11.92 5.82 -6.54
C ASN A 58 10.89 4.69 -6.48
N SER A 59 9.79 4.84 -7.18
CA SER A 59 8.59 4.00 -7.07
C SER A 59 7.81 3.95 -8.38
N SER A 60 7.12 2.85 -8.61
CA SER A 60 6.27 2.65 -9.79
C SER A 60 5.09 1.74 -9.50
N TRP A 61 3.95 2.02 -10.13
CA TRP A 61 2.75 1.20 -10.08
C TRP A 61 2.03 1.23 -11.43
N GLY A 62 1.88 0.07 -12.07
CA GLY A 62 1.42 -0.02 -13.45
C GLY A 62 2.30 0.81 -14.39
N ASN A 63 1.70 1.79 -15.07
CA ASN A 63 2.41 2.70 -15.97
C ASN A 63 2.92 3.98 -15.28
N VAL A 64 2.65 4.17 -13.99
CA VAL A 64 3.12 5.33 -13.24
C VAL A 64 4.53 5.05 -12.71
N THR A 65 5.48 5.96 -12.96
CA THR A 65 6.89 5.80 -12.56
C THR A 65 7.38 6.87 -11.56
N ASP A 66 6.50 7.76 -11.10
CA ASP A 66 6.79 8.74 -10.04
C ASP A 66 5.54 8.93 -9.16
N LEU A 67 5.37 8.05 -8.16
CA LEU A 67 4.19 8.09 -7.29
C LEU A 67 4.14 9.38 -6.46
N ASN A 68 5.27 9.97 -6.08
CA ASN A 68 5.27 11.24 -5.33
C ASN A 68 4.48 12.32 -6.08
N SER A 69 4.56 12.36 -7.41
CA SER A 69 3.86 13.36 -8.23
C SER A 69 2.35 13.17 -8.29
N VAL A 70 1.84 11.96 -8.01
CA VAL A 70 0.42 11.61 -8.19
C VAL A 70 -0.23 10.97 -6.97
N SER A 71 0.41 10.98 -5.79
CA SER A 71 -0.13 10.32 -4.59
C SER A 71 -0.13 11.16 -3.32
N ILE A 72 -1.08 10.89 -2.44
CA ILE A 72 -1.01 11.35 -1.05
C ILE A 72 -0.30 10.27 -0.23
N GLY A 73 0.76 10.64 0.47
CA GLY A 73 1.39 9.82 1.50
C GLY A 73 0.67 9.93 2.83
N ILE A 74 0.44 8.80 3.49
CA ILE A 74 -0.06 8.72 4.87
C ILE A 74 0.88 7.82 5.66
N GLU A 75 1.45 8.37 6.74
CA GLU A 75 2.36 7.68 7.65
C GLU A 75 1.62 7.25 8.90
N LEU A 76 1.76 6.00 9.29
CA LEU A 76 1.22 5.48 10.54
C LEU A 76 2.38 5.32 11.54
N ASP A 77 2.21 5.87 12.73
CA ASP A 77 3.18 5.76 13.82
C ASP A 77 3.23 4.32 14.33
N ASN A 78 4.15 3.53 13.78
CA ASN A 78 4.28 2.10 14.06
C ASN A 78 5.70 1.66 13.65
N ASP A 79 6.28 0.75 14.42
CA ASP A 79 7.64 0.24 14.24
C ASP A 79 7.72 -0.92 13.21
N GLY A 80 6.58 -1.39 12.70
CA GLY A 80 6.49 -2.50 11.77
C GLY A 80 6.59 -3.88 12.40
N GLU A 81 6.89 -3.98 13.70
CA GLU A 81 7.04 -5.22 14.47
C GLU A 81 5.79 -5.55 15.30
N GLU A 82 4.86 -4.60 15.45
CA GLU A 82 3.59 -4.79 16.16
C GLU A 82 2.34 -4.49 15.30
N PRO A 83 1.17 -5.08 15.63
CA PRO A 83 -0.09 -4.73 14.98
C PRO A 83 -0.46 -3.26 15.16
N PHE A 84 -1.03 -2.66 14.11
CA PHE A 84 -1.54 -1.29 14.15
C PHE A 84 -2.75 -1.18 15.09
N SER A 85 -2.83 -0.07 15.82
CA SER A 85 -3.90 0.13 16.80
C SER A 85 -5.27 0.27 16.12
N TYR A 86 -6.33 -0.08 16.86
CA TYR A 86 -7.70 0.14 16.38
C TYR A 86 -7.96 1.62 16.06
N ALA A 87 -7.44 2.53 16.88
CA ALA A 87 -7.63 3.97 16.70
C ALA A 87 -6.95 4.46 15.42
N GLN A 88 -5.72 4.00 15.13
CA GLN A 88 -5.02 4.26 13.88
C GLN A 88 -5.82 3.81 12.67
N ILE A 89 -6.24 2.55 12.64
CA ILE A 89 -6.90 1.96 11.47
C ILE A 89 -8.28 2.59 11.25
N ASN A 90 -9.04 2.85 12.32
CA ASN A 90 -10.34 3.52 12.22
C ASN A 90 -10.21 4.94 11.63
N ASN A 91 -9.25 5.72 12.12
CA ASN A 91 -9.06 7.08 11.64
C ASN A 91 -8.37 7.14 10.27
N LEU A 92 -7.56 6.14 9.92
CA LEU A 92 -7.09 5.93 8.56
C LEU A 92 -8.27 5.74 7.61
N MET A 93 -9.21 4.84 7.90
CA MET A 93 -10.38 4.60 7.02
C MET A 93 -11.23 5.87 6.85
N TRP A 94 -11.43 6.65 7.92
CA TRP A 94 -12.08 7.96 7.82
C TRP A 94 -11.35 8.91 6.88
N LEU A 95 -10.02 9.00 7.00
CA LEU A 95 -9.19 9.87 6.17
C LEU A 95 -9.18 9.40 4.70
N LEU A 96 -9.11 8.09 4.46
CA LEU A 96 -9.18 7.50 3.13
C LEU A 96 -10.52 7.83 2.46
N GLU A 97 -11.64 7.77 3.18
CA GLU A 97 -12.95 8.18 2.66
C GLU A 97 -12.91 9.64 2.22
N HIS A 98 -12.53 10.52 3.15
CA HIS A 98 -12.49 11.97 2.91
C HIS A 98 -11.64 12.34 1.69
N LEU A 99 -10.42 11.79 1.59
CA LEU A 99 -9.51 12.08 0.49
C LEU A 99 -10.00 11.49 -0.84
N SER A 100 -10.56 10.28 -0.80
CA SER A 100 -11.11 9.63 -2.00
C SER A 100 -12.28 10.42 -2.57
N GLU A 101 -13.21 10.90 -1.73
CA GLU A 101 -14.35 11.69 -2.17
C GLU A 101 -13.94 13.07 -2.70
N LYS A 102 -13.05 13.75 -1.97
CA LYS A 102 -12.56 15.10 -2.27
C LYS A 102 -11.82 15.15 -3.61
N TYR A 103 -10.94 14.19 -3.84
CA TYR A 103 -10.08 14.15 -5.03
C TYR A 103 -10.56 13.19 -6.12
N LYS A 104 -11.63 12.42 -5.87
CA LYS A 104 -12.07 11.34 -6.76
C LYS A 104 -10.96 10.32 -7.01
N ILE A 105 -10.22 9.98 -5.95
CA ILE A 105 -9.20 8.92 -6.00
C ILE A 105 -9.95 7.58 -6.05
N PRO A 106 -9.69 6.72 -7.06
CA PRO A 106 -10.26 5.39 -7.10
C PRO A 106 -9.84 4.61 -5.85
N LYS A 107 -10.78 3.93 -5.20
CA LYS A 107 -10.50 3.17 -3.96
C LYS A 107 -9.43 2.09 -4.16
N GLN A 108 -9.35 1.52 -5.36
CA GLN A 108 -8.34 0.53 -5.76
C GLN A 108 -6.91 1.10 -5.79
N ASN A 109 -6.75 2.42 -5.82
CA ASN A 109 -5.45 3.10 -5.86
C ASN A 109 -4.89 3.41 -4.46
N ILE A 110 -5.36 2.69 -3.44
CA ILE A 110 -4.84 2.72 -2.08
C ILE A 110 -3.92 1.51 -1.93
N ILE A 111 -2.62 1.79 -1.80
CA ILE A 111 -1.54 0.79 -1.91
C ILE A 111 -0.45 1.05 -0.88
N GLY A 112 0.37 0.05 -0.59
CA GLY A 112 1.50 0.16 0.32
C GLY A 112 2.77 0.68 -0.35
N HIS A 113 3.72 1.18 0.44
CA HIS A 113 5.02 1.58 -0.08
C HIS A 113 5.83 0.39 -0.62
N ALA A 114 5.70 -0.77 0.03
CA ALA A 114 6.30 -2.03 -0.40
C ALA A 114 5.82 -2.43 -1.80
N ASP A 115 4.57 -2.11 -2.15
CA ASP A 115 3.99 -2.42 -3.46
C ASP A 115 4.63 -1.62 -4.57
N VAL A 116 4.81 -0.32 -4.32
CA VAL A 116 5.33 0.62 -5.32
C VAL A 116 6.85 0.65 -5.38
N ALA A 117 7.54 0.15 -4.36
CA ALA A 117 8.99 0.08 -4.30
C ALA A 117 9.54 -1.29 -3.88
N PRO A 118 9.24 -2.38 -4.63
CA PRO A 118 9.65 -3.72 -4.25
C PRO A 118 11.16 -3.85 -4.06
N GLY A 119 11.55 -4.50 -2.95
CA GLY A 119 12.96 -4.73 -2.58
C GLY A 119 13.67 -3.53 -1.96
N ARG A 120 13.10 -2.32 -2.04
CA ARG A 120 13.60 -1.13 -1.33
C ARG A 120 12.85 -0.88 -0.03
N LYS A 121 11.56 -1.20 0.00
CA LYS A 121 10.63 -0.88 1.09
C LYS A 121 9.78 -2.08 1.46
N VAL A 122 9.38 -2.12 2.73
CA VAL A 122 8.60 -3.22 3.33
C VAL A 122 7.37 -2.71 4.09
N ASP A 123 7.17 -1.38 4.10
CA ASP A 123 6.06 -0.70 4.76
C ASP A 123 4.80 -0.60 3.87
N PRO A 124 3.58 -0.63 4.44
CA PRO A 124 3.28 -0.97 5.82
C PRO A 124 3.48 -2.48 6.03
N SER A 125 4.04 -2.91 7.17
CA SER A 125 4.56 -4.27 7.37
C SER A 125 3.51 -5.37 7.14
N ALA A 126 3.91 -6.64 7.20
CA ALA A 126 2.99 -7.78 7.09
C ALA A 126 1.85 -7.78 8.14
N LEU A 127 1.96 -6.98 9.19
CA LEU A 127 0.96 -6.83 10.24
C LEU A 127 -0.12 -5.79 9.91
N PHE A 128 0.03 -5.05 8.80
CA PHE A 128 -0.97 -4.10 8.36
C PHE A 128 -2.26 -4.79 7.89
N PRO A 129 -3.44 -4.38 8.39
CA PRO A 129 -4.69 -5.11 8.17
C PRO A 129 -5.34 -4.76 6.82
N TRP A 130 -4.67 -5.07 5.71
CA TRP A 130 -5.16 -4.80 4.34
C TRP A 130 -6.57 -5.32 4.09
N LYS A 131 -6.88 -6.53 4.58
CA LYS A 131 -8.22 -7.11 4.45
C LYS A 131 -9.29 -6.24 5.13
N THR A 132 -9.01 -5.69 6.31
CA THR A 132 -9.96 -4.81 7.02
C THR A 132 -10.26 -3.54 6.21
N LEU A 133 -9.25 -2.98 5.55
CA LEU A 133 -9.44 -1.85 4.63
C LEU A 133 -10.29 -2.25 3.43
N ALA A 134 -10.01 -3.40 2.82
CA ALA A 134 -10.73 -3.87 1.66
C ALA A 134 -12.19 -4.23 1.96
N ASP A 135 -12.47 -4.85 3.11
CA ASP A 135 -13.83 -5.10 3.61
C ASP A 135 -14.60 -3.77 3.83
N SER A 136 -13.87 -2.67 4.06
CA SER A 136 -14.40 -1.31 4.17
C SER A 136 -14.40 -0.55 2.82
N GLY A 137 -14.06 -1.22 1.72
CA GLY A 137 -14.09 -0.67 0.36
C GLY A 137 -12.83 0.07 -0.08
N PHE A 138 -11.69 -0.11 0.60
CA PHE A 138 -10.42 0.55 0.28
C PHE A 138 -9.34 -0.45 -0.16
N GLY A 139 -8.70 -0.20 -1.30
CA GLY A 139 -7.77 -1.14 -1.93
C GLY A 139 -8.48 -2.24 -2.71
N ILE A 140 -7.70 -3.17 -3.24
CA ILE A 140 -8.20 -4.40 -3.85
C ILE A 140 -8.01 -5.56 -2.89
N TRP A 141 -8.88 -6.56 -2.96
CA TRP A 141 -8.70 -7.84 -2.28
C TRP A 141 -9.34 -8.95 -3.08
N TYR A 142 -8.81 -10.16 -2.95
CA TYR A 142 -9.36 -11.32 -3.64
C TYR A 142 -10.51 -11.95 -2.85
N ASP A 143 -11.40 -12.64 -3.56
CA ASP A 143 -12.46 -13.42 -2.93
C ASP A 143 -11.88 -14.70 -2.30
N GLU A 144 -11.60 -14.63 -1.00
CA GLU A 144 -11.02 -15.74 -0.22
C GLU A 144 -11.85 -17.03 -0.29
N THR A 145 -13.18 -16.92 -0.44
CA THR A 145 -14.07 -18.10 -0.46
C THR A 145 -13.83 -18.99 -1.68
N LYS A 146 -13.24 -18.44 -2.75
CA LYS A 146 -12.93 -19.16 -3.98
C LYS A 146 -11.59 -19.90 -3.94
N LEU A 147 -10.71 -19.64 -2.97
CA LEU A 147 -9.34 -20.16 -2.99
C LEU A 147 -9.25 -21.69 -2.97
N ASN A 148 -10.08 -22.35 -2.17
CA ASN A 148 -9.98 -23.79 -1.96
C ASN A 148 -10.41 -24.57 -3.22
N ASP A 149 -11.48 -24.12 -3.87
CA ASP A 149 -12.07 -24.80 -5.02
C ASP A 149 -11.48 -24.35 -6.36
N LEU A 150 -10.71 -23.25 -6.38
CA LEU A 150 -10.11 -22.76 -7.60
C LEU A 150 -9.04 -23.72 -8.13
N VAL A 151 -9.25 -24.19 -9.36
CA VAL A 151 -8.24 -24.88 -10.17
C VAL A 151 -7.77 -23.91 -11.23
N LEU A 152 -6.46 -23.70 -11.31
CA LEU A 152 -5.87 -22.83 -12.32
C LEU A 152 -5.73 -23.60 -13.64
N ASP A 153 -6.07 -22.94 -14.74
CA ASP A 153 -5.73 -23.41 -16.08
C ASP A 153 -4.20 -23.32 -16.28
N ASP A 154 -3.64 -24.28 -17.02
CA ASP A 154 -2.24 -24.31 -17.43
C ASP A 154 -1.84 -23.06 -18.24
N SER A 155 -2.82 -22.37 -18.82
CA SER A 155 -2.62 -21.09 -19.53
C SER A 155 -2.33 -19.90 -18.61
N PHE A 156 -2.66 -19.99 -17.30
CA PHE A 156 -2.49 -18.87 -16.38
C PHE A 156 -1.01 -18.57 -16.11
N ASN A 157 -0.64 -17.30 -16.27
CA ASN A 157 0.72 -16.85 -16.03
C ASN A 157 0.78 -15.90 -14.82
N PRO A 158 1.23 -16.37 -13.64
CA PRO A 158 1.22 -15.56 -12.43
C PRO A 158 2.19 -14.37 -12.50
N VAL A 159 3.27 -14.46 -13.27
CA VAL A 159 4.22 -13.33 -13.43
C VAL A 159 3.59 -12.22 -14.27
N LYS A 160 2.80 -12.57 -15.29
CA LYS A 160 2.03 -11.58 -16.06
C LYS A 160 0.94 -10.95 -15.20
N ALA A 161 0.20 -11.74 -14.41
CA ALA A 161 -0.82 -11.24 -13.50
C ALA A 161 -0.22 -10.27 -12.47
N LEU A 162 0.93 -10.61 -11.87
CA LEU A 162 1.65 -9.74 -10.94
C LEU A 162 2.00 -8.38 -11.56
N LYS A 163 2.49 -8.37 -12.82
CA LYS A 163 2.73 -7.14 -13.57
C LYS A 163 1.44 -6.39 -13.91
N PHE A 164 0.39 -7.12 -14.29
CA PHE A 164 -0.90 -6.55 -14.67
C PHE A 164 -1.59 -5.82 -13.52
N ILE A 165 -1.53 -6.40 -12.30
CA ILE A 165 -2.04 -5.78 -11.06
C ILE A 165 -1.34 -4.44 -10.78
N GLY A 166 -0.03 -4.36 -11.07
CA GLY A 166 0.70 -3.10 -11.01
C GLY A 166 2.15 -3.19 -10.57
N TYR A 167 2.63 -4.35 -10.12
CA TYR A 167 3.98 -4.48 -9.59
C TYR A 167 5.07 -4.31 -10.65
N ASN A 168 6.16 -3.67 -10.24
CA ASN A 168 7.39 -3.66 -11.04
C ASN A 168 8.13 -5.00 -10.89
N ILE A 169 8.11 -5.80 -11.95
CA ILE A 169 8.70 -7.14 -11.97
C ILE A 169 10.16 -7.17 -12.47
N THR A 170 10.87 -6.03 -12.54
CA THR A 170 12.29 -5.99 -12.95
C THR A 170 13.15 -6.92 -12.08
N ASN A 171 12.89 -6.94 -10.77
CA ASN A 171 13.38 -7.96 -9.86
C ASN A 171 12.18 -8.79 -9.37
N LEU A 172 11.97 -9.96 -9.98
CA LEU A 172 10.79 -10.79 -9.74
C LEU A 172 10.67 -11.25 -8.28
N GLU A 173 11.78 -11.66 -7.66
CA GLU A 173 11.79 -12.11 -6.26
C GLU A 173 11.33 -11.02 -5.29
N SER A 174 11.76 -9.77 -5.55
CA SER A 174 11.37 -8.62 -4.74
C SER A 174 9.89 -8.27 -4.94
N ALA A 175 9.40 -8.34 -6.18
CA ALA A 175 7.98 -8.14 -6.47
C ALA A 175 7.10 -9.20 -5.80
N ILE A 176 7.51 -10.47 -5.83
CA ILE A 176 6.81 -11.57 -5.14
C ILE A 176 6.76 -11.32 -3.63
N TYR A 177 7.89 -10.90 -3.04
CA TYR A 177 7.97 -10.59 -1.62
C TYR A 177 6.99 -9.46 -1.23
N SER A 178 7.01 -8.34 -1.95
CA SER A 178 6.09 -7.22 -1.70
C SER A 178 4.62 -7.61 -1.88
N PHE A 179 4.29 -8.36 -2.94
CA PHE A 179 2.96 -8.90 -3.14
C PHE A 179 2.47 -9.73 -1.95
N LYS A 180 3.36 -10.56 -1.37
CA LYS A 180 3.00 -11.38 -0.21
C LYS A 180 2.82 -10.57 1.06
N LEU A 181 3.63 -9.53 1.29
CA LEU A 181 3.42 -8.62 2.41
C LEU A 181 1.99 -8.05 2.43
N HIS A 182 1.44 -7.75 1.25
CA HIS A 182 0.09 -7.22 1.11
C HIS A 182 -0.98 -8.33 1.17
N PHE A 183 -0.86 -9.37 0.35
CA PHE A 183 -1.98 -10.29 0.06
C PHE A 183 -1.87 -11.68 0.70
N ASN A 184 -0.70 -12.07 1.21
CA ASN A 184 -0.49 -13.36 1.88
C ASN A 184 0.57 -13.26 3.00
N PRO A 185 0.37 -12.39 4.01
CA PRO A 185 1.40 -12.05 5.00
C PRO A 185 1.85 -13.22 5.88
N SER A 186 1.09 -14.32 5.92
CA SER A 186 1.47 -15.53 6.66
C SER A 186 2.61 -16.33 6.02
N GLU A 187 2.95 -16.07 4.74
CA GLU A 187 4.03 -16.74 4.03
C GLU A 187 4.69 -15.78 3.04
N VAL A 188 5.77 -15.12 3.46
CA VAL A 188 6.44 -14.04 2.73
C VAL A 188 7.75 -14.48 2.07
N SER A 189 7.90 -15.74 1.67
CA SER A 189 9.07 -16.15 0.89
C SER A 189 9.09 -15.49 -0.50
N LYS A 190 10.28 -15.35 -1.09
CA LYS A 190 10.50 -14.78 -2.45
C LYS A 190 10.04 -15.68 -3.61
N LYS A 191 9.27 -16.74 -3.33
CA LYS A 191 8.82 -17.74 -4.32
C LYS A 191 7.31 -17.88 -4.28
N LEU A 192 6.67 -17.96 -5.45
CA LEU A 192 5.22 -18.19 -5.51
C LEU A 192 4.88 -19.64 -5.12
N THR A 193 4.05 -19.78 -4.11
CA THR A 193 3.34 -21.01 -3.76
C THR A 193 2.12 -21.20 -4.64
N ASP A 194 1.46 -22.36 -4.57
CA ASP A 194 0.22 -22.58 -5.31
C ASP A 194 -0.92 -21.69 -4.79
N LYS A 195 -0.95 -21.37 -3.49
CA LYS A 195 -1.89 -20.39 -2.92
C LYS A 195 -1.67 -19.01 -3.55
N ASP A 196 -0.42 -18.57 -3.69
CA ASP A 196 -0.10 -17.26 -4.25
C ASP A 196 -0.55 -17.13 -5.71
N LYS A 197 -0.37 -18.19 -6.50
CA LYS A 197 -0.84 -18.21 -7.90
C LYS A 197 -2.37 -18.05 -7.97
N LYS A 198 -3.10 -18.74 -7.07
CA LYS A 198 -4.57 -18.61 -6.98
C LYS A 198 -5.00 -17.20 -6.57
N ILE A 199 -4.30 -16.60 -5.60
CA ILE A 199 -4.52 -15.21 -5.20
C ILE A 199 -4.30 -14.26 -6.38
N LEU A 200 -3.18 -14.38 -7.10
CA LEU A 200 -2.88 -13.55 -8.26
C LEU A 200 -3.94 -13.66 -9.36
N TYR A 201 -4.45 -14.86 -9.62
CA TYR A 201 -5.54 -15.06 -10.57
C TYR A 201 -6.82 -14.32 -10.15
N LEU A 202 -7.21 -14.45 -8.87
CA LEU A 202 -8.41 -13.79 -8.36
C LEU A 202 -8.26 -12.26 -8.33
N LEU A 203 -7.07 -11.74 -8.01
CA LEU A 203 -6.77 -10.32 -8.07
C LEU A 203 -6.80 -9.79 -9.52
N GLU A 204 -6.27 -10.55 -10.49
CA GLU A 204 -6.35 -10.18 -11.91
C GLU A 204 -7.83 -10.04 -12.35
N LEU A 205 -8.69 -10.97 -11.94
CA LEU A 205 -10.13 -10.86 -12.18
C LEU A 205 -10.77 -9.66 -11.47
N GLU A 206 -10.30 -9.30 -10.28
CA GLU A 206 -10.82 -8.14 -9.55
C GLU A 206 -10.44 -6.83 -10.24
N VAL A 207 -9.17 -6.70 -10.67
CA VAL A 207 -8.69 -5.53 -11.42
C VAL A 207 -9.45 -5.37 -12.74
N LEU A 208 -9.85 -6.46 -13.41
CA LEU A 208 -10.63 -6.41 -14.65
C LEU A 208 -12.09 -5.93 -14.47
N LYS A 209 -12.62 -5.90 -13.24
CA LYS A 209 -13.99 -5.40 -12.96
C LYS A 209 -14.05 -3.89 -12.79
N GLY A 210 -12.93 -3.26 -12.42
CA GLY A 210 -12.79 -1.81 -12.19
C GLY A 210 -12.58 -1.03 -13.48
#